data_AF-A0A6N8DKB2-F1
#
_entry.id   AF-A0A6N8DKB2-F1
#
_cell.length_a   1.000
_cell.length_b   1.000
_cell.length_c   1.000
_cell.angle_alpha   90.00
_cell.angle_beta   90.00
_cell.angle_gamma   90.00
#
_symmetry.space_group_name_H-M   'P 1'
#
loop_
_entity.id
_entity.type
_entity.pdbx_description
1 polymer ?
#
loop_
_entity_poly.entity_id
_entity_poly.type
_entity_poly.pdbx_seq_one_letter_code
_entity_poly.pdbx_strand_id
1 'polypeptide(L)'
;MKNGHFASCRAPLLACMALAVAVTASVAQTPAPTPAPSAPADAAPPAAAPESETLKPADLAGRPALVIHSSANWEDGYAKIREGIEKLRAAAQKAGLKPVDHGMAAFTETDDAGFKFDAILPVEPVAKPSLPDGIILGETPAGKAIKFTHTGSYDDIDTTYDAITAYLDEKGLEATNIYLEDYLVEGKDASDQALKADIYVFLK
;
A
#
# COMPACT_ATOMS: atom_id res chain seq x y z
N MET A 1 -15.59 6.18 68.30
CA MET A 1 -14.23 6.74 68.17
C MET A 1 -13.94 6.76 66.68
N LYS A 2 -14.34 7.78 65.90
CA LYS A 2 -13.68 9.08 65.63
C LYS A 2 -12.23 8.96 65.12
N ASN A 3 -12.00 9.62 63.99
CA ASN A 3 -10.74 10.07 63.34
C ASN A 3 -10.36 9.22 62.10
N GLY A 4 -10.19 9.73 60.88
CA GLY A 4 -10.11 11.11 60.40
C GLY A 4 -8.70 11.49 59.92
N HIS A 5 -8.59 11.72 58.60
CA HIS A 5 -7.81 12.74 57.91
C HIS A 5 -6.27 12.73 57.77
N PHE A 6 -5.87 13.41 56.67
CA PHE A 6 -4.66 14.20 56.36
C PHE A 6 -3.37 13.41 56.08
N ALA A 7 -2.41 13.86 55.29
CA ALA A 7 -2.24 14.80 54.16
C ALA A 7 -0.72 14.95 53.94
N SER A 8 -0.35 15.36 52.72
CA SER A 8 0.82 16.14 52.29
C SER A 8 1.99 16.41 53.27
N CYS A 9 3.21 16.14 52.80
CA CYS A 9 4.49 16.74 53.24
C CYS A 9 5.59 16.23 52.28
N ARG A 10 6.67 16.93 51.88
CA ARG A 10 7.24 18.24 52.23
C ARG A 10 8.48 18.45 51.33
N ALA A 11 8.75 19.68 50.90
CA ALA A 11 10.10 20.13 50.49
C ALA A 11 10.94 20.46 51.76
N PRO A 12 12.29 20.58 51.65
CA PRO A 12 12.98 21.90 51.65
C PRO A 12 14.23 21.90 50.72
N LEU A 13 14.79 22.99 50.16
CA LEU A 13 15.21 24.35 50.59
C LEU A 13 16.56 24.43 51.34
N LEU A 14 17.36 25.43 50.94
CA LEU A 14 18.61 26.05 51.49
C LEU A 14 19.98 25.48 51.03
N ALA A 15 21.05 26.26 50.84
CA ALA A 15 21.34 27.70 50.59
C ALA A 15 22.87 27.94 50.71
N CYS A 16 23.37 28.96 50.00
CA CYS A 16 24.54 29.82 50.31
C CYS A 16 25.97 29.22 50.36
N MET A 17 27.10 29.92 50.15
CA MET A 17 27.52 31.20 49.55
C MET A 17 29.01 31.39 49.96
N ALA A 18 29.92 31.80 49.07
CA ALA A 18 31.17 32.60 49.29
C ALA A 18 32.13 32.42 48.07
N LEU A 19 32.39 33.41 47.20
CA LEU A 19 33.13 34.69 47.28
C LEU A 19 34.67 34.56 47.20
N ALA A 20 35.28 34.97 46.08
CA ALA A 20 36.62 35.60 45.97
C ALA A 20 36.86 36.15 44.55
N VAL A 21 37.79 37.11 44.41
CA VAL A 21 37.79 38.26 43.48
C VAL A 21 38.94 38.22 42.44
N ALA A 22 38.67 38.84 41.28
CA ALA A 22 39.52 39.52 40.27
C ALA A 22 40.56 38.75 39.44
N VAL A 23 40.49 38.91 38.11
CA VAL A 23 41.33 39.83 37.30
C VAL A 23 40.86 39.80 35.84
N THR A 24 40.83 40.97 35.20
CA THR A 24 40.42 41.20 33.81
C THR A 24 41.49 40.81 32.80
N ALA A 25 41.11 40.09 31.76
CA ALA A 25 41.80 40.08 30.46
C ALA A 25 40.74 40.02 29.34
N SER A 26 40.62 41.15 28.62
CA SER A 26 39.81 41.27 27.41
C SER A 26 40.51 40.52 26.28
N VAL A 27 39.83 39.52 25.71
CA VAL A 27 40.15 38.97 24.39
C VAL A 27 38.90 39.16 23.54
N ALA A 28 39.02 40.02 22.53
CA ALA A 28 38.02 40.23 21.50
C ALA A 28 37.74 38.88 20.81
N GLN A 29 36.52 38.38 20.96
CA GLN A 29 36.04 37.20 20.22
C GLN A 29 35.54 37.68 18.86
N THR A 30 36.29 37.34 17.81
CA THR A 30 35.77 37.33 16.44
C THR A 30 34.59 36.35 16.39
N PRO A 31 33.40 36.73 15.89
CA PRO A 31 32.31 35.80 15.71
C PRO A 31 32.74 34.66 14.77
N ALA A 32 32.57 33.42 15.20
CA ALA A 32 32.69 32.26 14.34
C ALA A 32 31.63 32.33 13.22
N PRO A 33 31.94 31.92 11.98
CA PRO A 33 30.99 31.95 10.88
C PRO A 33 29.82 31.01 11.17
N THR A 34 28.61 31.56 11.07
CA THR A 34 27.35 30.82 11.06
C THR A 34 27.38 29.74 9.97
N PRO A 35 26.98 28.47 10.23
CA PRO A 35 26.81 27.49 9.17
C PRO A 35 25.74 28.00 8.20
N ALA A 36 26.07 28.02 6.91
CA ALA A 36 25.10 28.34 5.86
C ALA A 36 23.93 27.33 5.91
N PRO A 37 22.69 27.77 5.61
CA PRO A 37 21.55 26.86 5.50
C PRO A 37 21.86 25.80 4.42
N SER A 38 21.71 24.53 4.77
CA SER A 38 21.71 23.44 3.80
C SER A 38 20.66 23.72 2.73
N ALA A 39 21.09 23.73 1.48
CA ALA A 39 20.20 23.75 0.32
C ALA A 39 19.18 22.59 0.45
N PRO A 40 17.92 22.77 0.03
CA PRO A 40 16.97 21.66 -0.04
C PRO A 40 17.57 20.56 -0.91
N ALA A 41 17.53 19.33 -0.41
CA ALA A 41 17.74 18.14 -1.22
C ALA A 41 16.79 18.22 -2.42
N ASP A 42 17.31 17.93 -3.62
CA ASP A 42 16.51 17.69 -4.82
C ASP A 42 15.33 16.78 -4.44
N ALA A 43 14.13 17.34 -4.47
CA ALA A 43 12.92 16.55 -4.46
C ALA A 43 12.98 15.67 -5.70
N ALA A 44 12.89 14.35 -5.51
CA ALA A 44 12.65 13.44 -6.61
C ALA A 44 11.48 13.98 -7.45
N PRO A 45 11.55 13.91 -8.80
CA PRO A 45 10.42 14.30 -9.63
C PRO A 45 9.15 13.60 -9.13
N PRO A 46 8.00 14.29 -9.06
CA PRO A 46 6.75 13.63 -8.72
C PRO A 46 6.57 12.43 -9.65
N ALA A 47 6.20 11.28 -9.07
CA ALA A 47 5.81 10.11 -9.82
C ALA A 47 4.87 10.56 -10.94
N ALA A 48 5.23 10.23 -12.19
CA ALA A 48 4.44 10.63 -13.34
C ALA A 48 3.00 10.16 -13.12
N ALA A 49 2.03 11.08 -13.27
CA ALA A 49 0.62 10.73 -13.22
C ALA A 49 0.38 9.51 -14.16
N PRO A 50 -0.45 8.55 -13.75
CA PRO A 50 -0.66 7.32 -14.53
C PRO A 50 -0.96 7.68 -15.99
N GLU A 51 -0.22 7.07 -16.92
CA GLU A 51 -0.33 7.36 -18.34
C GLU A 51 -1.77 7.14 -18.81
N SER A 52 -2.40 8.21 -19.27
CA SER A 52 -3.85 8.34 -19.41
C SER A 52 -4.38 7.98 -20.81
N GLU A 53 -3.57 7.31 -21.63
CA GLU A 53 -3.77 7.33 -23.08
C GLU A 53 -5.08 6.63 -23.55
N THR A 54 -5.78 5.89 -22.69
CA THR A 54 -7.04 5.20 -23.03
C THR A 54 -8.07 5.11 -21.87
N LEU A 55 -8.10 6.05 -20.92
CA LEU A 55 -9.02 6.03 -19.76
C LEU A 55 -10.52 6.25 -20.12
N LYS A 56 -11.13 5.31 -20.83
CA LYS A 56 -12.58 5.26 -21.08
C LYS A 56 -13.17 4.03 -20.40
N PRO A 57 -14.38 4.12 -19.84
CA PRO A 57 -15.06 2.94 -19.32
C PRO A 57 -15.15 1.87 -20.40
N ALA A 58 -14.62 0.69 -20.11
CA ALA A 58 -14.68 -0.49 -20.95
C ALA A 58 -15.43 -1.60 -20.20
N ASP A 59 -16.18 -2.42 -20.93
CA ASP A 59 -16.87 -3.56 -20.35
C ASP A 59 -15.90 -4.74 -20.29
N LEU A 60 -15.53 -5.15 -19.07
CA LEU A 60 -14.72 -6.33 -18.80
C LEU A 60 -15.62 -7.56 -18.72
N ALA A 61 -15.25 -8.59 -19.49
CA ALA A 61 -15.91 -9.88 -19.45
C ALA A 61 -15.28 -10.76 -18.36
N GLY A 62 -16.12 -11.44 -17.57
CA GLY A 62 -15.68 -12.46 -16.63
C GLY A 62 -15.03 -13.62 -17.37
N ARG A 63 -13.90 -14.09 -16.84
CA ARG A 63 -13.15 -15.24 -17.37
C ARG A 63 -13.01 -16.32 -16.30
N PRO A 64 -13.09 -17.61 -16.64
CA PRO A 64 -12.83 -18.68 -15.68
C PRO A 64 -11.47 -18.49 -15.00
N ALA A 65 -11.45 -18.62 -13.68
CA ALA A 65 -10.25 -18.40 -12.89
C ALA A 65 -10.21 -19.32 -11.67
N LEU A 66 -9.00 -19.65 -11.23
CA LEU A 66 -8.81 -20.14 -9.87
C LEU A 66 -8.79 -18.95 -8.92
N VAL A 67 -9.47 -19.10 -7.78
CA VAL A 67 -9.62 -18.03 -6.79
C VAL A 67 -9.27 -18.56 -5.41
N ILE A 68 -8.56 -17.76 -4.62
CA ILE A 68 -8.35 -17.98 -3.19
C ILE A 68 -8.63 -16.69 -2.42
N HIS A 69 -9.58 -16.76 -1.48
CA HIS A 69 -9.93 -15.67 -0.58
C HIS A 69 -8.82 -15.49 0.46
N SER A 70 -8.30 -14.28 0.59
CA SER A 70 -7.17 -13.94 1.43
C SER A 70 -7.37 -12.61 2.14
N SER A 71 -6.54 -12.35 3.14
CA SER A 71 -6.46 -11.06 3.82
C SER A 71 -5.02 -10.75 4.19
N ALA A 72 -4.69 -9.47 4.26
CA ALA A 72 -3.38 -9.00 4.65
C ALA A 72 -3.50 -7.71 5.48
N ASN A 73 -2.47 -7.43 6.28
CA ASN A 73 -2.25 -6.08 6.81
C ASN A 73 -1.54 -5.24 5.74
N TRP A 74 -1.39 -3.94 6.01
CA TRP A 74 -0.72 -3.03 5.07
C TRP A 74 0.78 -3.30 4.91
N GLU A 75 1.47 -3.74 5.97
CA GLU A 75 2.93 -4.00 5.96
C GLU A 75 3.32 -5.19 5.06
N ASP A 76 2.54 -6.27 5.10
CA ASP A 76 2.80 -7.53 4.38
C ASP A 76 1.93 -7.68 3.12
N GLY A 77 1.22 -6.61 2.73
CA GLY A 77 0.16 -6.65 1.72
C GLY A 77 0.60 -7.30 0.42
N TYR A 78 1.67 -6.77 -0.18
CA TYR A 78 2.17 -7.28 -1.45
C TYR A 78 2.72 -8.71 -1.35
N ALA A 79 3.42 -9.02 -0.26
CA ALA A 79 3.94 -10.36 -0.03
C ALA A 79 2.81 -11.40 0.03
N LYS A 80 1.69 -11.06 0.67
CA LYS A 80 0.50 -11.92 0.76
C LYS A 80 -0.21 -12.09 -0.57
N ILE A 81 -0.28 -11.05 -1.38
CA ILE A 81 -0.85 -11.12 -2.72
C ILE A 81 -0.05 -12.11 -3.58
N ARG A 82 1.27 -11.96 -3.61
CA ARG A 82 2.17 -12.88 -4.33
C ARG A 82 2.05 -14.31 -3.83
N GLU A 83 2.02 -14.49 -2.52
CA GLU A 83 1.83 -15.82 -1.91
C GLU A 83 0.53 -16.48 -2.40
N GLY A 84 -0.55 -15.72 -2.50
CA GLY A 84 -1.83 -16.17 -3.06
C GLY A 84 -1.70 -16.59 -4.53
N ILE A 85 -1.12 -15.75 -5.37
CA ILE A 85 -0.93 -16.01 -6.80
C ILE A 85 -0.04 -17.26 -7.01
N GLU A 86 1.04 -17.42 -6.25
CA GLU A 86 1.90 -18.60 -6.34
C GLU A 86 1.19 -19.89 -5.93
N LYS A 87 0.34 -19.84 -4.88
CA LYS A 87 -0.49 -20.99 -4.49
C LYS A 87 -1.44 -21.38 -5.62
N LEU A 88 -2.04 -20.42 -6.32
CA LEU A 88 -2.91 -20.68 -7.46
C LEU A 88 -2.14 -21.28 -8.63
N ARG A 89 -0.94 -20.76 -8.95
CA ARG A 89 -0.07 -21.34 -9.99
C ARG A 89 0.28 -22.79 -9.68
N ALA A 90 0.66 -23.08 -8.44
CA ALA A 90 0.96 -24.43 -8.00
C ALA A 90 -0.26 -25.36 -8.06
N ALA A 91 -1.45 -24.86 -7.71
CA ALA A 91 -2.70 -25.62 -7.80
C ALA A 91 -3.09 -25.89 -9.25
N ALA A 92 -3.00 -24.90 -10.14
CA ALA A 92 -3.23 -25.05 -11.56
C ALA A 92 -2.31 -26.12 -12.16
N GLN A 93 -1.01 -26.07 -11.84
CA GLN A 93 -0.04 -27.07 -12.29
C GLN A 93 -0.42 -28.48 -11.84
N LYS A 94 -0.77 -28.67 -10.56
CA LYS A 94 -1.19 -29.98 -10.02
C LYS A 94 -2.47 -30.50 -10.65
N ALA A 95 -3.41 -29.61 -10.96
CA ALA A 95 -4.68 -29.94 -11.59
C ALA A 95 -4.59 -30.07 -13.12
N GLY A 96 -3.42 -29.82 -13.73
CA GLY A 96 -3.25 -29.83 -15.18
C GLY A 96 -3.96 -28.69 -15.90
N LEU A 97 -4.25 -27.61 -15.19
CA LEU A 97 -4.89 -26.40 -15.74
C LEU A 97 -3.83 -25.46 -16.29
N LYS A 98 -4.14 -24.83 -17.43
CA LYS A 98 -3.28 -23.84 -18.06
C LYS A 98 -3.74 -22.44 -17.66
N PRO A 99 -2.88 -21.63 -17.02
CA PRO A 99 -3.11 -20.21 -16.88
C PRO A 99 -3.18 -19.54 -18.25
N VAL A 100 -4.10 -18.59 -18.43
CA VAL A 100 -4.30 -17.89 -19.71
C VAL A 100 -3.87 -16.43 -19.67
N ASP A 101 -3.54 -15.91 -18.50
CA ASP A 101 -3.14 -14.51 -18.28
C ASP A 101 -2.31 -14.35 -17.00
N HIS A 102 -1.98 -13.11 -16.63
CA HIS A 102 -1.27 -12.80 -15.39
C HIS A 102 -2.09 -13.11 -14.12
N GLY A 103 -1.39 -13.17 -12.99
CA GLY A 103 -2.04 -13.22 -11.67
C GLY A 103 -2.67 -11.88 -11.33
N MET A 104 -3.77 -11.92 -10.61
CA MET A 104 -4.55 -10.73 -10.23
C MET A 104 -4.91 -10.75 -8.75
N ALA A 105 -5.23 -9.58 -8.19
CA ALA A 105 -5.82 -9.41 -6.87
C ALA A 105 -7.07 -8.54 -6.98
N ALA A 106 -8.24 -9.07 -6.58
CA ALA A 106 -9.46 -8.28 -6.46
C ALA A 106 -9.67 -7.90 -4.99
N PHE A 107 -9.52 -6.63 -4.66
CA PHE A 107 -9.74 -6.08 -3.33
C PHE A 107 -11.23 -5.90 -3.10
N THR A 108 -11.75 -6.51 -2.04
CA THR A 108 -13.19 -6.58 -1.75
C THR A 108 -13.57 -5.80 -0.51
N GLU A 109 -12.64 -5.66 0.45
CA GLU A 109 -12.82 -4.88 1.66
C GLU A 109 -11.46 -4.29 2.10
N THR A 110 -11.46 -3.05 2.58
CA THR A 110 -10.27 -2.36 3.08
C THR A 110 -10.64 -1.57 4.34
N ASP A 111 -9.78 -1.56 5.36
CA ASP A 111 -9.92 -0.78 6.59
C ASP A 111 -8.56 -0.35 7.15
N ASP A 112 -8.54 0.35 8.28
CA ASP A 112 -7.30 0.87 8.88
C ASP A 112 -6.29 -0.23 9.29
N ALA A 113 -6.75 -1.49 9.46
CA ALA A 113 -5.89 -2.61 9.86
C ALA A 113 -5.36 -3.41 8.66
N GLY A 114 -6.05 -3.38 7.53
CA GLY A 114 -5.63 -4.09 6.33
C GLY A 114 -6.74 -4.24 5.30
N PHE A 115 -6.69 -5.35 4.56
CA PHE A 115 -7.62 -5.59 3.47
C PHE A 115 -7.90 -7.07 3.26
N LYS A 116 -9.06 -7.33 2.68
CA LYS A 116 -9.45 -8.63 2.13
C LYS A 116 -9.39 -8.56 0.62
N PHE A 117 -8.88 -9.62 0.02
CA PHE A 117 -8.73 -9.71 -1.41
C PHE A 117 -8.86 -11.15 -1.88
N ASP A 118 -9.27 -11.29 -3.14
CA ASP A 118 -9.25 -12.53 -3.85
C ASP A 118 -7.99 -12.54 -4.71
N ALA A 119 -7.04 -13.44 -4.43
CA ALA A 119 -6.04 -13.75 -5.42
C ALA A 119 -6.71 -14.57 -6.52
N ILE A 120 -6.40 -14.24 -7.77
CA ILE A 120 -7.07 -14.76 -8.95
C ILE A 120 -6.02 -15.17 -9.98
N LEU A 121 -6.22 -16.33 -10.60
CA LEU A 121 -5.41 -16.81 -11.71
C LEU A 121 -6.35 -17.25 -12.85
N PRO A 122 -6.49 -16.46 -13.93
CA PRO A 122 -7.29 -16.84 -15.08
C PRO A 122 -6.78 -18.14 -15.69
N VAL A 123 -7.69 -19.07 -16.00
CA VAL A 123 -7.38 -20.39 -16.58
C VAL A 123 -8.27 -20.71 -17.78
N GLU A 124 -7.87 -21.69 -18.59
CA GLU A 124 -8.75 -22.24 -19.62
C GLU A 124 -10.06 -22.80 -18.99
N PRO A 125 -11.21 -22.68 -19.67
CA PRO A 125 -12.47 -23.22 -19.16
C PRO A 125 -12.37 -24.72 -18.85
N VAL A 126 -12.77 -25.09 -17.63
CA VAL A 126 -12.78 -26.48 -17.16
C VAL A 126 -14.05 -26.73 -16.34
N ALA A 127 -14.68 -27.89 -16.53
CA ALA A 127 -15.97 -28.13 -15.89
C ALA A 127 -15.85 -28.45 -14.39
N LYS A 128 -14.88 -29.28 -13.98
CA LYS A 128 -14.73 -29.78 -12.60
C LYS A 128 -13.28 -30.17 -12.29
N PRO A 129 -12.37 -29.22 -12.09
CA PRO A 129 -11.01 -29.53 -11.68
C PRO A 129 -10.98 -30.07 -10.24
N SER A 130 -10.06 -31.00 -9.97
CA SER A 130 -9.74 -31.38 -8.60
C SER A 130 -8.82 -30.31 -8.01
N LEU A 131 -9.32 -29.51 -7.08
CA LEU A 131 -8.59 -28.39 -6.48
C LEU A 131 -8.28 -28.67 -5.01
N PRO A 132 -7.16 -28.14 -4.47
CA PRO A 132 -6.90 -28.14 -3.04
C PRO A 132 -7.97 -27.36 -2.26
N ASP A 133 -8.13 -27.68 -0.97
CA ASP A 133 -9.03 -26.95 -0.08
C ASP A 133 -8.68 -25.44 -0.05
N GLY A 134 -9.71 -24.59 -0.06
CA GLY A 134 -9.58 -23.14 -0.07
C GLY A 134 -9.36 -22.51 -1.45
N ILE A 135 -9.10 -23.32 -2.49
CA ILE A 135 -9.03 -22.85 -3.88
C ILE A 135 -10.29 -23.28 -4.61
N ILE A 136 -10.98 -22.33 -5.22
CA ILE A 136 -12.21 -22.57 -5.97
C ILE A 136 -12.02 -22.25 -7.45
N LEU A 137 -12.85 -22.87 -8.29
CA LEU A 137 -13.05 -22.41 -9.66
C LEU A 137 -14.14 -21.33 -9.63
N GLY A 138 -13.77 -20.10 -9.96
CA GLY A 138 -14.65 -18.95 -10.06
C GLY A 138 -14.44 -18.19 -11.38
N GLU A 139 -14.67 -16.89 -11.36
CA GLU A 139 -14.48 -16.01 -12.50
C GLU A 139 -13.77 -14.72 -12.09
N THR A 140 -13.06 -14.09 -13.03
CA THR A 140 -12.56 -12.72 -12.84
C THR A 140 -13.72 -11.74 -12.69
N PRO A 141 -13.56 -10.63 -11.94
CA PRO A 141 -14.55 -9.55 -11.90
C PRO A 141 -14.94 -9.08 -13.32
N ALA A 142 -16.22 -8.74 -13.47
CA ALA A 142 -16.82 -8.36 -14.74
C ALA A 142 -17.68 -7.11 -14.57
N GLY A 143 -17.81 -6.33 -15.63
CA GLY A 143 -18.58 -5.10 -15.64
C GLY A 143 -17.82 -3.92 -16.22
N LYS A 144 -18.42 -2.74 -16.09
CA LYS A 144 -17.84 -1.50 -16.60
C LYS A 144 -16.70 -1.06 -15.69
N ALA A 145 -15.50 -0.89 -16.24
CA ALA A 145 -14.34 -0.46 -15.47
C ALA A 145 -13.48 0.56 -16.22
N ILE A 146 -12.71 1.35 -15.47
CA ILE A 146 -11.64 2.19 -15.99
C ILE A 146 -10.31 1.57 -15.57
N LYS A 147 -9.39 1.47 -16.52
CA LYS A 147 -8.06 0.91 -16.31
C LYS A 147 -7.04 2.00 -16.08
N PHE A 148 -6.27 1.92 -15.00
CA PHE A 148 -5.12 2.77 -14.72
C PHE A 148 -3.88 1.90 -14.69
N THR A 149 -2.73 2.41 -15.12
CA THR A 149 -1.48 1.64 -15.09
C THR A 149 -0.56 2.21 -14.02
N HIS A 150 -0.13 1.35 -13.11
CA HIS A 150 0.96 1.59 -12.18
C HIS A 150 2.26 0.98 -12.75
N THR A 151 3.35 1.72 -12.67
CA THR A 151 4.70 1.24 -13.03
C THR A 151 5.69 1.81 -12.03
N GLY A 152 6.45 0.92 -11.40
CA GLY A 152 7.30 1.26 -10.27
C GLY A 152 7.07 0.29 -9.12
N SER A 153 7.72 0.58 -7.99
CA SER A 153 7.61 -0.20 -6.76
C SER A 153 6.18 -0.22 -6.22
N TYR A 154 5.74 -1.38 -5.73
CA TYR A 154 4.47 -1.49 -5.01
C TYR A 154 4.44 -0.61 -3.76
N ASP A 155 5.59 -0.35 -3.12
CA ASP A 155 5.66 0.57 -1.98
C ASP A 155 5.15 1.99 -2.33
N ASP A 156 5.15 2.35 -3.61
CA ASP A 156 4.67 3.64 -4.11
C ASP A 156 3.25 3.56 -4.72
N ILE A 157 2.55 2.41 -4.62
CA ILE A 157 1.25 2.20 -5.26
C ILE A 157 0.15 3.14 -4.75
N ASP A 158 0.24 3.57 -3.49
CA ASP A 158 -0.69 4.53 -2.88
C ASP A 158 -0.80 5.82 -3.70
N THR A 159 0.31 6.27 -4.30
CA THR A 159 0.32 7.46 -5.18
C THR A 159 -0.58 7.29 -6.41
N THR A 160 -0.72 6.05 -6.89
CA THR A 160 -1.60 5.73 -8.01
C THR A 160 -3.06 5.70 -7.55
N TYR A 161 -3.35 5.17 -6.38
CA TYR A 161 -4.69 5.20 -5.79
C TYR A 161 -5.18 6.63 -5.47
N ASP A 162 -4.29 7.50 -5.01
CA ASP A 162 -4.58 8.93 -4.83
C ASP A 162 -4.94 9.60 -6.17
N ALA A 163 -4.17 9.31 -7.22
CA ALA A 163 -4.44 9.83 -8.56
C ALA A 163 -5.76 9.30 -9.15
N ILE A 164 -6.08 8.02 -8.92
CA ILE A 164 -7.35 7.40 -9.30
C ILE A 164 -8.51 8.13 -8.61
N THR A 165 -8.43 8.32 -7.31
CA THR A 165 -9.48 8.99 -6.52
C THR A 165 -9.74 10.40 -7.05
N ALA A 166 -8.66 11.19 -7.24
CA ALA A 166 -8.78 12.53 -7.79
C ALA A 166 -9.40 12.54 -9.21
N TYR A 167 -9.05 11.56 -10.05
CA TYR A 167 -9.63 11.42 -11.38
C TYR A 167 -11.14 11.11 -11.33
N LEU A 168 -11.56 10.16 -10.48
CA LEU A 168 -12.96 9.81 -10.32
C LEU A 168 -13.79 11.00 -9.84
N ASP A 169 -13.28 11.75 -8.87
CA ASP A 169 -13.90 12.97 -8.36
C ASP A 169 -14.05 14.05 -9.45
N GLU A 170 -12.98 14.32 -10.21
CA GLU A 170 -13.01 15.30 -11.30
C GLU A 170 -14.05 14.93 -12.37
N LYS A 171 -14.21 13.63 -12.65
CA LYS A 171 -15.17 13.13 -13.64
C LYS A 171 -16.58 12.89 -13.08
N GLY A 172 -16.78 13.02 -11.78
CA GLY A 172 -18.05 12.69 -11.12
C GLY A 172 -18.44 11.22 -11.31
N LEU A 173 -17.45 10.32 -11.28
CA LEU A 173 -17.64 8.88 -11.43
C LEU A 173 -17.61 8.21 -10.06
N GLU A 174 -18.50 7.24 -9.85
CA GLU A 174 -18.51 6.45 -8.62
C GLU A 174 -17.99 5.03 -8.89
N ALA A 175 -16.98 4.63 -8.13
CA ALA A 175 -16.52 3.24 -8.11
C ALA A 175 -17.48 2.36 -7.31
N THR A 176 -17.53 1.08 -7.67
CA THR A 176 -18.02 0.01 -6.81
C THR A 176 -17.01 -0.27 -5.69
N ASN A 177 -17.27 -1.29 -4.88
CA ASN A 177 -16.35 -1.71 -3.81
C ASN A 177 -15.24 -2.67 -4.29
N ILE A 178 -15.11 -2.90 -5.60
CA ILE A 178 -14.14 -3.83 -6.16
C ILE A 178 -13.10 -3.08 -6.98
N TYR A 179 -11.83 -3.26 -6.59
CA TYR A 179 -10.65 -2.85 -7.35
C TYR A 179 -9.90 -4.11 -7.75
N LEU A 180 -9.52 -4.21 -9.02
CA LEU A 180 -8.78 -5.36 -9.53
C LEU A 180 -7.40 -4.91 -9.98
N GLU A 181 -6.35 -5.42 -9.35
CA GLU A 181 -4.98 -5.29 -9.83
C GLU A 181 -4.60 -6.51 -10.67
N ASP A 182 -4.17 -6.26 -11.91
CA ASP A 182 -3.64 -7.24 -12.84
C ASP A 182 -2.12 -7.06 -12.93
N TYR A 183 -1.34 -8.03 -12.44
CA TYR A 183 0.12 -7.89 -12.31
C TYR A 183 0.84 -8.34 -13.58
N LEU A 184 0.92 -7.44 -14.56
CA LEU A 184 1.66 -7.65 -15.81
C LEU A 184 3.12 -8.03 -15.55
N VAL A 185 3.74 -7.42 -14.54
CA VAL A 185 5.07 -7.77 -14.03
C VAL A 185 5.03 -7.71 -12.50
N GLU A 186 5.20 -8.84 -11.84
CA GLU A 186 5.17 -8.92 -10.36
C GLU A 186 6.46 -8.39 -9.69
N GLY A 187 7.57 -8.22 -10.42
CA GLY A 187 8.87 -7.92 -9.79
C GLY A 187 9.32 -9.04 -8.84
N LYS A 188 10.22 -8.73 -7.91
CA LYS A 188 10.73 -9.68 -6.88
C LYS A 188 10.06 -9.51 -5.52
N ASP A 189 9.80 -8.27 -5.14
CA ASP A 189 9.23 -7.85 -3.87
C ASP A 189 8.59 -6.47 -4.03
N ALA A 190 8.09 -5.89 -2.94
CA ALA A 190 7.35 -4.64 -2.97
C ALA A 190 8.20 -3.46 -3.45
N SER A 191 9.52 -3.49 -3.23
CA SER A 191 10.45 -2.42 -3.60
C SER A 191 10.91 -2.46 -5.07
N ASP A 192 10.55 -3.52 -5.80
CA ASP A 192 11.04 -3.75 -7.16
C ASP A 192 10.43 -2.77 -8.16
N GLN A 193 11.29 -1.88 -8.67
CA GLN A 193 10.92 -0.83 -9.64
C GLN A 193 10.48 -1.37 -11.00
N ALA A 194 10.70 -2.65 -11.29
CA ALA A 194 10.23 -3.28 -12.52
C ALA A 194 8.76 -3.71 -12.46
N LEU A 195 8.11 -3.60 -11.29
CA LEU A 195 6.71 -3.97 -11.15
C LEU A 195 5.82 -3.11 -12.06
N LYS A 196 4.84 -3.78 -12.64
CA LYS A 196 3.82 -3.17 -13.49
C LYS A 196 2.49 -3.84 -13.20
N ALA A 197 1.49 -3.02 -12.84
CA ALA A 197 0.14 -3.47 -12.59
C ALA A 197 -0.86 -2.60 -13.34
N ASP A 198 -1.88 -3.22 -13.93
CA ASP A 198 -3.06 -2.52 -14.41
C ASP A 198 -4.14 -2.61 -13.33
N ILE A 199 -4.59 -1.45 -12.83
CA ILE A 199 -5.62 -1.30 -11.80
C ILE A 199 -6.94 -0.98 -12.50
N TYR A 200 -7.90 -1.89 -12.38
CA TYR A 200 -9.25 -1.72 -12.90
C TYR A 200 -10.19 -1.30 -11.78
N VAL A 201 -10.80 -0.13 -11.95
CA VAL A 201 -11.82 0.42 -11.06
C VAL A 201 -13.18 0.17 -11.68
N PHE A 202 -13.97 -0.71 -11.07
CA PHE A 202 -15.32 -1.00 -11.54
C PHE A 202 -16.26 0.14 -11.16
N LEU A 203 -17.09 0.60 -12.09
CA LEU A 203 -18.02 1.71 -11.91
C LEU A 203 -19.42 1.23 -11.52
N LYS A 204 -20.16 2.06 -10.78
CA LYS A 204 -21.57 1.85 -10.46
C LYS A 204 -22.50 2.04 -11.66
#